data_AF-A0A060T454-F1
#
_entry.id   AF-A0A060T454-F1
#
_cell.length_a   1.000
_cell.length_b   1.000
_cell.length_c   1.000
_cell.angle_alpha   90.00
_cell.angle_beta   90.00
_cell.angle_gamma   90.00
#
_symmetry.space_group_name_H-M   'P 1'
#
loop_
_entity.id
_entity.type
_entity.pdbx_description
1 polymer ?
#
loop_
_entity_poly.entity_id
_entity_poly.type
_entity_poly.pdbx_seq_one_letter_code
_entity_poly.pdbx_strand_id
1 'polypeptide(L)'
;MTSGTEEMGPDTQYVENRSKLPQIKRYVTTKDADGLSRFSTEIPPEVPWTNFKDVAQFGVAYTSTGLPVDLKDGKDVQNYQNVLKTGLTLAQENGTVLRIVDMSPGHRAPMHITKSIDYGVVLEGQVEAIMDSGETRICNRGDIVVQRNTNHSWRNCSPTETARMLYVLIDSTEL
;
A
#
# COMPACT_ATOMS: atom_id res chain seq x y z
N MET A 1 -4.44 -27.73 8.18
CA MET A 1 -5.58 -26.90 7.76
C MET A 1 -5.08 -26.01 6.65
N THR A 2 -5.69 -26.10 5.48
CA THR A 2 -5.26 -25.44 4.24
C THR A 2 -5.26 -23.92 4.43
N SER A 3 -4.07 -23.31 4.41
CA SER A 3 -3.89 -21.86 4.33
C SER A 3 -4.33 -21.40 2.94
N GLY A 4 -5.62 -21.11 2.80
CA GLY A 4 -6.13 -20.42 1.64
C GLY A 4 -5.56 -19.01 1.64
N THR A 5 -4.71 -18.71 0.67
CA THR A 5 -4.55 -17.33 0.20
C THR A 5 -5.94 -16.91 -0.29
N GLU A 6 -6.69 -16.14 0.51
CA GLU A 6 -7.81 -15.36 -0.02
C GLU A 6 -7.17 -14.39 -1.03
N GLU A 7 -7.08 -14.81 -2.29
CA GLU A 7 -6.82 -13.90 -3.39
C GLU A 7 -7.89 -12.81 -3.32
N MET A 8 -7.46 -11.56 -3.18
CA MET A 8 -8.34 -10.41 -3.28
C MET A 8 -8.77 -10.29 -4.75
N GLY A 9 -9.84 -11.00 -5.10
CA GLY A 9 -10.45 -10.96 -6.43
C GLY A 9 -10.95 -9.55 -6.77
N PRO A 10 -11.05 -9.22 -8.08
CA PRO A 10 -11.24 -7.88 -8.57
C PRO A 10 -12.71 -7.45 -8.52
N ASP A 11 -13.19 -6.99 -7.37
CA ASP A 11 -14.30 -6.03 -7.36
C ASP A 11 -13.72 -4.65 -7.68
N THR A 12 -13.37 -4.46 -8.97
CA THR A 12 -12.77 -3.26 -9.55
C THR A 12 -13.80 -2.15 -9.69
N GLN A 13 -14.25 -1.60 -8.56
CA GLN A 13 -14.81 -0.26 -8.53
C GLN A 13 -14.10 0.53 -7.46
N TYR A 14 -13.42 1.59 -7.90
CA TYR A 14 -12.93 2.57 -6.96
C TYR A 14 -14.09 3.15 -6.17
N VAL A 15 -13.89 3.26 -4.87
CA VAL A 15 -14.88 3.74 -3.92
C VAL A 15 -14.44 5.10 -3.40
N GLU A 16 -15.42 5.84 -2.86
CA GLU A 16 -15.09 7.00 -2.05
C GLU A 16 -14.32 6.57 -0.79
N ASN A 17 -13.42 7.45 -0.35
CA ASN A 17 -12.74 7.27 0.91
C ASN A 17 -13.77 7.42 2.05
N ARG A 18 -13.96 6.38 2.85
CA ARG A 18 -14.87 6.37 4.01
C ARG A 18 -14.23 6.97 5.26
N SER A 19 -12.92 7.13 5.25
CA SER A 19 -12.15 7.76 6.31
C SER A 19 -12.46 9.25 6.41
N LYS A 20 -12.47 9.78 7.63
CA LYS A 20 -12.51 11.24 7.87
C LYS A 20 -11.14 11.91 7.69
N LEU A 21 -10.10 11.12 7.40
CA LEU A 21 -8.76 11.64 7.15
C LEU A 21 -8.67 12.32 5.78
N PRO A 22 -7.73 13.26 5.58
CA PRO A 22 -7.57 13.96 4.31
C PRO A 22 -7.37 13.00 3.13
N GLN A 23 -7.93 13.35 1.96
CA GLN A 23 -7.70 12.60 0.73
C GLN A 23 -6.21 12.63 0.35
N ILE A 24 -5.65 11.46 0.01
CA ILE A 24 -4.26 11.37 -0.41
C ILE A 24 -4.11 11.85 -1.86
N LYS A 25 -3.06 12.63 -2.09
CA LYS A 25 -2.63 13.06 -3.42
C LYS A 25 -1.21 12.58 -3.71
N ARG A 26 -0.98 12.15 -4.94
CA ARG A 26 0.33 11.82 -5.50
C ARG A 26 0.64 12.75 -6.66
N TYR A 27 1.83 13.33 -6.64
CA TYR A 27 2.34 14.13 -7.76
C TYR A 27 3.52 13.40 -8.38
N VAL A 28 3.41 13.04 -9.67
CA VAL A 28 4.46 12.34 -10.42
C VAL A 28 5.34 13.39 -11.10
N THR A 29 6.66 13.18 -11.09
CA THR A 29 7.61 14.07 -11.78
C THR A 29 8.11 13.44 -13.07
N THR A 30 8.55 14.27 -14.00
CA THR A 30 9.13 13.84 -15.28
C THR A 30 10.13 14.89 -15.79
N LYS A 31 10.77 14.63 -16.93
CA LYS A 31 11.56 15.61 -17.69
C LYS A 31 10.78 16.03 -18.94
N ASP A 32 10.74 17.33 -19.23
CA ASP A 32 10.22 17.83 -20.50
C ASP A 32 11.21 17.62 -21.66
N ALA A 33 10.84 18.04 -22.88
CA ALA A 33 11.66 17.89 -24.08
C ALA A 33 13.02 18.60 -23.99
N ASP A 34 13.13 19.64 -23.15
CA ASP A 34 14.38 20.36 -22.88
C ASP A 34 15.20 19.70 -21.76
N GLY A 35 14.73 18.59 -21.19
CA GLY A 35 15.37 17.86 -20.11
C GLY A 35 15.16 18.46 -18.72
N LEU A 36 14.29 19.48 -18.59
CA LEU A 36 14.00 20.15 -17.33
C LEU A 36 12.96 19.39 -16.52
N SER A 37 13.11 19.37 -15.19
CA SER A 37 12.19 18.69 -14.29
C SER A 37 10.82 19.39 -14.24
N ARG A 38 9.74 18.61 -14.34
CA ARG A 38 8.34 19.05 -14.29
C ARG A 38 7.48 18.05 -13.50
N PHE A 39 6.26 18.45 -13.18
CA PHE A 39 5.22 17.52 -12.76
C PHE A 39 4.51 16.96 -14.00
N SER A 40 4.37 15.64 -14.06
CA SER A 40 3.53 14.99 -15.08
C SER A 40 2.05 15.15 -14.72
N THR A 41 1.23 15.35 -15.74
CA THR A 41 -0.24 15.41 -15.66
C THR A 41 -0.91 14.14 -16.20
N GLU A 42 -0.12 13.13 -16.56
CA GLU A 42 -0.60 11.87 -17.17
C GLU A 42 -1.44 11.02 -16.23
N ILE A 43 -1.33 11.25 -14.91
CA ILE A 43 -2.14 10.59 -13.90
C ILE A 43 -2.71 11.63 -12.94
N PRO A 44 -4.03 11.65 -12.70
CA PRO A 44 -4.63 12.55 -11.73
C PRO A 44 -3.99 12.43 -10.34
N PRO A 45 -3.90 13.54 -9.57
CA PRO A 45 -3.27 13.51 -8.27
C PRO A 45 -3.98 12.63 -7.25
N GLU A 46 -5.31 12.57 -7.30
CA GLU A 46 -6.12 11.83 -6.33
C GLU A 46 -5.83 10.33 -6.39
N VAL A 47 -5.44 9.75 -5.25
CA VAL A 47 -5.26 8.30 -5.14
C VAL A 47 -6.63 7.64 -4.99
N PRO A 48 -7.02 6.74 -5.91
CA PRO A 48 -8.31 6.08 -5.80
C PRO A 48 -8.27 4.97 -4.75
N TRP A 49 -9.41 4.69 -4.12
CA TRP A 49 -9.52 3.76 -3.00
C TRP A 49 -10.30 2.51 -3.38
N THR A 50 -9.99 1.41 -2.73
CA THR A 50 -10.78 0.17 -2.76
C THR A 50 -11.10 -0.26 -1.34
N ASN A 51 -12.19 -0.99 -1.16
CA ASN A 51 -12.54 -1.58 0.13
C ASN A 51 -11.97 -2.99 0.26
N PHE A 52 -11.47 -3.31 1.44
CA PHE A 52 -11.33 -4.68 1.88
C PHE A 52 -12.30 -4.92 3.01
N LYS A 53 -13.49 -5.43 2.63
CA LYS A 53 -14.62 -5.65 3.53
C LYS A 53 -14.86 -4.37 4.37
N ASP A 54 -15.24 -4.52 5.62
CA ASP A 54 -15.34 -3.47 6.64
C ASP A 54 -14.02 -3.19 7.38
N VAL A 55 -12.96 -3.96 7.09
CA VAL A 55 -11.68 -3.93 7.82
C VAL A 55 -10.79 -2.75 7.44
N ALA A 56 -10.59 -2.50 6.15
CA ALA A 56 -9.69 -1.45 5.68
C ALA A 56 -10.07 -0.90 4.31
N GLN A 57 -9.48 0.24 3.95
CA GLN A 57 -9.42 0.74 2.58
C GLN A 57 -7.97 0.82 2.10
N PHE A 58 -7.76 0.51 0.83
CA PHE A 58 -6.45 0.52 0.18
C PHE A 58 -6.40 1.57 -0.92
N GLY A 59 -5.39 2.43 -0.85
CA GLY A 59 -5.03 3.36 -1.92
C GLY A 59 -3.63 3.05 -2.44
N VAL A 60 -3.53 2.36 -3.58
CA VAL A 60 -2.22 2.16 -4.22
C VAL A 60 -1.83 3.43 -4.94
N ALA A 61 -0.86 4.14 -4.37
CA ALA A 61 -0.40 5.41 -4.89
C ALA A 61 0.53 5.21 -6.09
N TYR A 62 1.41 4.22 -6.11
CA TYR A 62 2.25 3.98 -7.28
C TYR A 62 2.76 2.54 -7.32
N THR A 63 3.03 2.02 -8.52
CA THR A 63 3.70 0.74 -8.72
C THR A 63 4.82 0.90 -9.74
N SER A 64 5.83 0.05 -9.65
CA SER A 64 6.87 -0.03 -10.66
C SER A 64 7.34 -1.46 -10.86
N THR A 65 7.90 -1.74 -12.03
CA THR A 65 8.53 -3.01 -12.37
C THR A 65 10.00 -2.80 -12.70
N GLY A 66 10.81 -3.81 -12.39
CA GLY A 66 12.26 -3.79 -12.44
C GLY A 66 12.88 -3.28 -11.14
N LEU A 67 13.92 -3.96 -10.67
CA LEU A 67 14.86 -3.46 -9.67
C LEU A 67 16.29 -3.59 -10.26
N PRO A 68 16.89 -2.50 -10.79
CA PRO A 68 16.42 -1.11 -10.79
C PRO A 68 15.23 -0.84 -11.73
N VAL A 69 14.43 0.19 -11.40
CA VAL A 69 13.27 0.62 -12.19
C VAL A 69 13.71 1.33 -13.47
N ASP A 70 13.14 0.96 -14.62
CA ASP A 70 13.37 1.63 -15.90
C ASP A 70 12.39 2.80 -16.09
N LEU A 71 12.91 4.03 -15.98
CA LEU A 71 12.14 5.27 -16.15
C LEU A 71 12.14 5.78 -17.60
N LYS A 72 12.82 5.10 -18.53
CA LYS A 72 12.89 5.53 -19.93
C LYS A 72 11.51 5.50 -20.55
N ASP A 73 11.22 6.52 -21.35
CA ASP A 73 9.96 6.67 -22.09
C ASP A 73 8.70 6.60 -21.19
N GLY A 74 8.84 6.82 -19.88
CA GLY A 74 7.75 6.78 -18.91
C GLY A 74 7.19 5.39 -18.60
N LYS A 75 7.96 4.31 -18.85
CA LYS A 75 7.47 2.92 -18.70
C LYS A 75 6.84 2.62 -17.33
N ASP A 76 7.37 3.18 -16.26
CA ASP A 76 6.82 3.06 -14.91
C ASP A 76 5.45 3.75 -14.79
N VAL A 77 5.28 4.92 -15.40
CA VAL A 77 3.99 5.63 -15.47
C VAL A 77 2.96 4.78 -16.22
N GLN A 78 3.34 4.19 -17.36
CA GLN A 78 2.43 3.31 -18.10
C GLN A 78 2.12 2.01 -17.35
N ASN A 79 3.08 1.42 -16.63
CA ASN A 79 2.83 0.29 -15.74
C ASN A 79 1.74 0.64 -14.71
N TYR A 80 1.91 1.76 -14.01
CA TYR A 80 0.95 2.15 -12.98
C TYR A 80 -0.42 2.55 -13.57
N GLN A 81 -0.47 3.20 -14.74
CA GLN A 81 -1.72 3.43 -15.46
C GLN A 81 -2.46 2.13 -15.81
N ASN A 82 -1.73 1.04 -16.08
CA ASN A 82 -2.33 -0.27 -16.34
C ASN A 82 -2.86 -0.91 -15.05
N VAL A 83 -2.13 -0.79 -13.93
CA VAL A 83 -2.63 -1.22 -12.60
C VAL A 83 -3.92 -0.47 -12.26
N LEU A 84 -3.97 0.84 -12.55
CA LEU A 84 -5.17 1.64 -12.33
C LEU A 84 -6.40 1.16 -13.11
N LYS A 85 -6.22 0.43 -14.21
CA LYS A 85 -7.31 -0.13 -15.03
C LYS A 85 -7.67 -1.57 -14.65
N THR A 86 -6.68 -2.35 -14.24
CA THR A 86 -6.80 -3.81 -14.06
C THR A 86 -7.10 -4.24 -12.63
N GLY A 87 -6.92 -3.35 -11.65
CA GLY A 87 -7.14 -3.64 -10.24
C GLY A 87 -5.85 -3.92 -9.49
N LEU A 88 -5.95 -3.95 -8.17
CA LEU A 88 -4.80 -3.90 -7.26
C LEU A 88 -4.01 -5.20 -7.22
N THR A 89 -2.68 -5.09 -7.29
CA THR A 89 -1.76 -6.16 -6.91
C THR A 89 -1.32 -5.94 -5.46
N LEU A 90 -1.41 -6.98 -4.62
CA LEU A 90 -0.92 -6.92 -3.22
C LEU A 90 0.61 -6.77 -3.17
N ALA A 91 1.30 -7.31 -4.18
CA ALA A 91 2.72 -7.22 -4.41
C ALA A 91 2.98 -7.19 -5.91
N GLN A 92 4.06 -6.51 -6.32
CA GLN A 92 4.53 -6.48 -7.70
C GLN A 92 5.79 -7.32 -7.79
N GLU A 93 5.76 -8.40 -8.58
CA GLU A 93 6.95 -9.22 -8.83
C GLU A 93 8.06 -8.37 -9.47
N ASN A 94 9.28 -8.52 -8.98
CA ASN A 94 10.46 -7.75 -9.40
C ASN A 94 10.18 -6.25 -9.45
N GLY A 95 9.63 -5.66 -8.39
CA GLY A 95 9.17 -4.27 -8.44
C GLY A 95 8.90 -3.66 -7.08
N THR A 96 8.17 -2.55 -7.09
CA THR A 96 7.76 -1.86 -5.87
C THR A 96 6.28 -1.52 -5.89
N VAL A 97 5.69 -1.45 -4.69
CA VAL A 97 4.32 -0.96 -4.47
C VAL A 97 4.36 0.10 -3.37
N LEU A 98 3.90 1.31 -3.67
CA LEU A 98 3.59 2.34 -2.69
C LEU A 98 2.09 2.32 -2.43
N ARG A 99 1.67 1.96 -1.22
CA ARG A 99 0.25 1.91 -0.84
C ARG A 99 -0.03 2.60 0.48
N ILE A 100 -1.22 3.15 0.59
CA ILE A 100 -1.80 3.68 1.81
C ILE A 100 -2.90 2.72 2.27
N VAL A 101 -2.97 2.48 3.57
CA VAL A 101 -3.98 1.63 4.20
C VAL A 101 -4.66 2.42 5.31
N ASP A 102 -5.97 2.60 5.16
CA ASP A 102 -6.83 3.16 6.20
C ASP A 102 -7.53 2.01 6.91
N MET A 103 -7.12 1.73 8.14
CA MET A 103 -7.70 0.67 8.96
C MET A 103 -8.91 1.20 9.72
N SER A 104 -10.06 0.52 9.55
CA SER A 104 -11.28 0.86 10.27
C SER A 104 -11.08 0.77 11.78
N PRO A 105 -11.81 1.58 12.57
CA PRO A 105 -11.70 1.57 14.02
C PRO A 105 -11.90 0.17 14.63
N GLY A 106 -10.98 -0.26 15.49
CA GLY A 106 -11.03 -1.52 16.24
C GLY A 106 -10.82 -2.78 15.39
N HIS A 107 -10.69 -2.66 14.07
CA HIS A 107 -10.59 -3.81 13.19
C HIS A 107 -9.16 -4.37 13.15
N ARG A 108 -9.07 -5.67 12.88
CA ARG A 108 -7.84 -6.42 12.69
C ARG A 108 -7.80 -7.00 11.28
N ALA A 109 -6.71 -6.76 10.56
CA ALA A 109 -6.45 -7.38 9.27
C ALA A 109 -6.13 -8.87 9.41
N PRO A 110 -6.49 -9.71 8.43
CA PRO A 110 -6.08 -11.12 8.42
C PRO A 110 -4.57 -11.29 8.56
N MET A 111 -4.16 -12.38 9.21
CA MET A 111 -2.77 -12.80 9.25
C MET A 111 -2.34 -13.23 7.84
N HIS A 112 -1.24 -12.67 7.34
CA HIS A 112 -0.75 -12.94 5.99
C HIS A 112 0.76 -12.71 5.88
N ILE A 113 1.33 -13.21 4.79
CA ILE A 113 2.72 -13.02 4.41
C ILE A 113 2.78 -12.52 2.97
N THR A 114 3.74 -11.65 2.68
CA THR A 114 4.05 -11.18 1.34
C THR A 114 5.51 -11.45 1.06
N LYS A 115 5.82 -11.88 -0.17
CA LYS A 115 7.20 -12.05 -0.64
C LYS A 115 7.81 -10.67 -0.92
N SER A 116 8.09 -9.94 0.14
CA SER A 116 8.59 -8.57 0.07
C SER A 116 9.35 -8.18 1.34
N ILE A 117 10.16 -7.14 1.23
CA ILE A 117 10.53 -6.30 2.37
C ILE A 117 9.65 -5.06 2.34
N ASP A 118 9.02 -4.76 3.48
CA ASP A 118 8.07 -3.65 3.57
C ASP A 118 8.58 -2.61 4.58
N TYR A 119 8.52 -1.34 4.17
CA TYR A 119 8.69 -0.21 5.07
C TYR A 119 7.30 0.35 5.40
N GLY A 120 6.75 -0.08 6.53
CA GLY A 120 5.47 0.38 7.06
C GLY A 120 5.65 1.57 7.99
N VAL A 121 4.95 2.68 7.74
CA VAL A 121 5.01 3.90 8.54
C VAL A 121 3.61 4.25 9.03
N VAL A 122 3.46 4.49 10.33
CA VAL A 122 2.19 4.98 10.89
C VAL A 122 2.07 6.47 10.61
N LEU A 123 1.13 6.86 9.74
CA LEU A 123 0.89 8.26 9.41
C LEU A 123 -0.11 8.93 10.34
N GLU A 124 -1.10 8.18 10.84
CA GLU A 124 -2.13 8.70 11.75
C GLU A 124 -2.65 7.59 12.67
N GLY A 125 -3.01 7.96 13.90
CA GLY A 125 -3.49 7.03 14.91
C GLY A 125 -2.39 6.13 15.52
N GLN A 126 -2.83 4.96 16.00
CA GLN A 126 -1.99 3.96 16.63
C GLN A 126 -2.42 2.57 16.14
N VAL A 127 -1.45 1.73 15.79
CA VAL A 127 -1.67 0.36 15.32
C VAL A 127 -0.89 -0.63 16.17
N GLU A 128 -1.37 -1.86 16.26
CA GLU A 128 -0.65 -2.97 16.84
C GLU A 128 -0.17 -3.89 15.71
N ALA A 129 1.15 -4.10 15.62
CA ALA A 129 1.77 -5.12 14.81
C ALA A 129 1.72 -6.45 15.56
N ILE A 130 1.22 -7.50 14.92
CA ILE A 130 1.00 -8.82 15.51
C ILE A 130 1.71 -9.86 14.66
N MET A 131 2.69 -10.54 15.23
CA MET A 131 3.38 -11.66 14.57
C MET A 131 2.64 -12.97 14.82
N ASP A 132 2.90 -14.00 14.01
CA ASP A 132 2.30 -15.32 14.14
C ASP A 132 2.73 -16.08 15.41
N SER A 133 3.88 -15.74 15.99
CA SER A 133 4.32 -16.19 17.31
C SER A 133 3.45 -15.69 18.47
N GLY A 134 2.58 -14.70 18.21
CA GLY A 134 1.82 -13.98 19.23
C GLY A 134 2.56 -12.78 19.81
N GLU A 135 3.81 -12.52 19.43
CA GLU A 135 4.49 -11.28 19.80
C GLU A 135 3.78 -10.07 19.18
N THR A 136 3.60 -9.03 20.00
CA THR A 136 2.99 -7.77 19.54
C THR A 136 3.82 -6.55 19.91
N ARG A 137 3.65 -5.50 19.11
CA ARG A 137 4.19 -4.16 19.35
C ARG A 137 3.15 -3.11 18.99
N ILE A 138 2.97 -2.14 19.87
CA ILE A 138 2.18 -0.95 19.58
C ILE A 138 3.09 0.04 18.85
N CYS A 139 2.64 0.49 17.68
CA CYS A 139 3.30 1.48 16.84
C CYS A 139 2.46 2.77 16.84
N ASN A 140 3.08 3.87 17.23
CA ASN A 140 2.50 5.20 17.28
C ASN A 140 2.76 5.95 15.98
N ARG A 141 2.04 7.06 15.78
CA ARG A 141 2.30 7.97 14.66
C ARG A 141 3.78 8.35 14.56
N GLY A 142 4.36 8.14 13.38
CA GLY A 142 5.77 8.37 13.08
C GLY A 142 6.66 7.13 13.23
N ASP A 143 6.18 6.08 13.90
CA ASP A 143 6.93 4.84 14.04
C ASP A 143 6.98 4.07 12.71
N ILE A 144 8.09 3.35 12.52
CA ILE A 144 8.40 2.59 11.32
C ILE A 144 8.59 1.12 11.69
N VAL A 145 7.96 0.23 10.91
CA VAL A 145 8.18 -1.22 10.97
C VAL A 145 8.84 -1.66 9.68
N VAL A 146 9.97 -2.35 9.81
CA VAL A 146 10.64 -3.03 8.70
C VAL A 146 10.18 -4.49 8.70
N GLN A 147 9.18 -4.80 7.88
CA GLN A 147 8.64 -6.15 7.76
C GLN A 147 9.50 -6.93 6.77
N ARG A 148 10.20 -7.97 7.23
CA ARG A 148 11.09 -8.78 6.41
C ARG A 148 10.42 -10.11 6.10
N ASN A 149 9.59 -10.21 5.06
CA ASN A 149 8.93 -11.45 4.62
C ASN A 149 8.49 -12.35 5.79
N THR A 150 7.67 -11.80 6.67
CA THR A 150 7.26 -12.43 7.94
C THR A 150 5.75 -12.41 8.03
N ASN A 151 5.19 -13.48 8.59
CA ASN A 151 3.75 -13.60 8.76
C ASN A 151 3.25 -12.59 9.80
N HIS A 152 2.31 -11.74 9.43
CA HIS A 152 1.92 -10.60 10.25
C HIS A 152 0.45 -10.20 10.06
N SER A 153 -0.06 -9.48 11.06
CA SER A 153 -1.38 -8.89 11.11
C SER A 153 -1.29 -7.52 11.76
N TRP A 154 -2.18 -6.62 11.35
CA TRP A 154 -2.28 -5.26 11.89
C TRP A 154 -3.63 -5.08 12.56
N ARG A 155 -3.67 -4.42 13.72
CA ARG A 155 -4.92 -4.01 14.38
C ARG A 155 -4.91 -2.50 14.59
N ASN A 156 -6.01 -1.82 14.24
CA ASN A 156 -6.22 -0.44 14.69
C ASN A 156 -6.56 -0.43 16.18
N CYS A 157 -5.75 0.26 16.99
CA CYS A 157 -5.95 0.32 18.44
C CYS A 157 -7.13 1.20 18.87
N SER A 158 -7.59 2.11 18.02
CA SER A 158 -8.71 3.01 18.34
C SER A 158 -10.05 2.37 18.01
N PRO A 159 -11.03 2.36 18.94
CA PRO A 159 -12.37 1.86 18.66
C PRO A 159 -13.25 2.84 17.87
N THR A 160 -12.83 4.11 17.72
CA THR A 160 -13.64 5.16 17.07
C THR A 160 -12.98 5.84 15.89
N GLU A 161 -11.63 5.89 15.86
CA GLU A 161 -10.88 6.65 14.85
C GLU A 161 -10.18 5.72 13.87
N THR A 162 -10.07 6.16 12.61
CA THR A 162 -9.29 5.47 11.58
C THR A 162 -7.80 5.65 11.84
N ALA A 163 -7.02 4.57 11.71
CA ALA A 163 -5.56 4.64 11.68
C ALA A 163 -5.09 4.54 10.23
N ARG A 164 -4.06 5.31 9.86
CA ARG A 164 -3.51 5.32 8.50
C ARG A 164 -2.07 4.89 8.50
N MET A 165 -1.75 3.99 7.58
CA MET A 165 -0.39 3.52 7.34
C MET A 165 0.02 3.74 5.89
N LEU A 166 1.30 4.04 5.68
CA LEU A 166 1.95 4.02 4.38
C LEU A 166 2.89 2.82 4.33
N TYR A 167 2.86 2.10 3.22
CA TYR A 167 3.77 0.99 2.96
C TYR A 167 4.51 1.21 1.65
N VAL A 168 5.82 0.99 1.68
CA VAL A 168 6.64 0.74 0.49
C VAL A 168 7.02 -0.73 0.53
N LEU A 169 6.46 -1.53 -0.38
CA LEU A 169 6.80 -2.93 -0.55
C LEU A 169 7.80 -3.03 -1.70
N ILE A 170 8.84 -3.83 -1.49
CA ILE A 170 9.88 -4.11 -2.48
C ILE A 170 9.99 -5.63 -2.59
N ASP A 171 9.96 -6.17 -3.81
CA ASP A 171 10.14 -7.60 -4.04
C ASP A 171 11.43 -8.09 -3.36
N SER A 172 11.36 -9.26 -2.73
CA SER A 172 12.47 -9.82 -1.95
C SER A 172 12.61 -11.32 -2.19
N THR A 173 13.78 -11.86 -1.85
CA THR A 173 13.89 -13.31 -1.67
C THR A 173 13.20 -13.74 -0.38
N GLU A 174 12.88 -15.02 -0.29
CA GLU A 174 12.38 -15.62 0.94
C GLU A 174 13.46 -15.63 2.04
N LEU A 175 13.00 -15.65 3.30
CA LEU A 175 13.86 -15.79 4.48
C LEU A 175 14.30 -17.24 4.70
#